data_AF-A0A0K1P5P0-F1
#
_entry.id   AF-A0A0K1P5P0-F1
#
_cell.length_a   1.000
_cell.length_b   1.000
_cell.length_c   1.000
_cell.angle_alpha   90.00
_cell.angle_beta   90.00
_cell.angle_gamma   90.00
#
_symmetry.space_group_name_H-M   'P 1'
#
loop_
_entity.id
_entity.type
_entity.pdbx_description
1 polymer ?
#
loop_
_entity_poly.entity_id
_entity_poly.type
_entity_poly.pdbx_seq_one_letter_code
_entity_poly.pdbx_strand_id
1 'polypeptide(L)'
;GGCPPALGHDPLHVLAQGTNCSWTLERHTRSYNHLEGDVRLRRLYSANKFFLCIDKMGKVDGTRRKNYADSLMEIRSVSVGVVAIKSVSTGLYLAMSKKGTLFGSVRYNPS
;
A
#
# COMPACT_ATOMS: atom_id res chain seq x y z
N GLY A 1 37.04 -46.66 1.42
CA GLY A 1 37.80 -46.37 2.65
C GLY A 1 37.83 -44.87 2.82
N GLY A 2 37.32 -44.36 3.94
CA GLY A 2 37.24 -42.92 4.18
C GLY A 2 38.59 -42.27 4.53
N CYS A 3 38.57 -40.93 4.57
CA CYS A 3 39.45 -40.07 5.36
C CYS A 3 38.70 -38.75 5.69
N PRO A 4 38.99 -38.06 6.82
CA PRO A 4 37.96 -37.58 7.75
C PRO A 4 38.07 -36.04 8.00
N PRO A 5 37.66 -35.41 9.14
CA PRO A 5 36.97 -34.11 9.15
C PRO A 5 37.84 -32.92 9.63
N ALA A 6 37.41 -31.69 9.36
CA ALA A 6 37.82 -30.49 10.11
C ALA A 6 36.67 -29.47 10.05
N LEU A 7 35.81 -29.42 11.07
CA LEU A 7 35.88 -28.51 12.22
C LEU A 7 35.72 -27.03 11.84
N GLY A 8 34.52 -26.53 12.09
CA GLY A 8 34.16 -25.11 12.09
C GLY A 8 32.75 -24.97 12.66
N HIS A 9 32.61 -25.27 13.96
CA HIS A 9 31.41 -24.91 14.73
C HIS A 9 31.35 -23.38 14.83
N ASP A 10 30.27 -22.78 14.34
CA ASP A 10 29.88 -21.42 14.72
C ASP A 10 28.50 -21.49 15.42
N PRO A 11 28.43 -21.23 16.74
CA PRO A 11 27.28 -21.58 17.53
C PRO A 11 26.29 -20.42 17.58
N LEU A 12 25.61 -20.10 16.47
CA LEU A 12 24.46 -19.18 16.51
C LEU A 12 23.35 -19.61 15.56
N HIS A 13 22.78 -20.77 15.82
CA HIS A 13 21.52 -21.21 15.22
C HIS A 13 20.53 -21.67 16.29
N VAL A 14 20.39 -20.89 17.35
CA VAL A 14 19.35 -21.12 18.36
C VAL A 14 18.75 -19.77 18.72
N LEU A 15 17.42 -19.67 18.49
CA LEU A 15 16.50 -18.57 18.82
C LEU A 15 16.31 -17.45 17.78
N ALA A 16 15.47 -17.73 16.78
CA ALA A 16 14.54 -16.73 16.23
C ALA A 16 13.32 -17.40 15.58
N GLN A 17 12.56 -18.17 16.36
CA GLN A 17 11.15 -18.36 16.04
C GLN A 17 10.42 -17.06 16.38
N GLY A 18 10.30 -16.18 15.40
CA GLY A 18 9.58 -14.93 15.60
C GLY A 18 9.72 -13.97 14.43
N THR A 19 8.59 -13.72 13.77
CA THR A 19 8.35 -12.63 12.82
C THR A 19 8.94 -12.84 11.41
N ASN A 20 8.12 -13.41 10.55
CA ASN A 20 8.26 -13.46 9.10
C ASN A 20 8.11 -12.04 8.48
N CYS A 21 9.04 -11.15 8.82
CA CYS A 21 9.24 -9.85 8.19
C CYS A 21 10.64 -9.85 7.60
N SER A 22 10.87 -10.68 6.59
CA SER A 22 12.15 -10.73 5.89
C SER A 22 12.34 -9.39 5.13
N TRP A 23 13.10 -8.51 5.77
CA TRP A 23 13.81 -7.36 5.19
C TRP A 23 15.16 -7.80 4.58
N THR A 24 15.43 -9.10 4.44
CA THR A 24 16.62 -9.60 3.76
C THR A 24 16.44 -9.46 2.25
N LEU A 25 17.36 -8.70 1.65
CA LEU A 25 17.41 -8.20 0.29
C LEU A 25 17.66 -9.28 -0.78
N GLU A 26 16.91 -10.38 -0.75
CA GLU A 26 16.94 -11.43 -1.78
C GLU A 26 15.51 -11.71 -2.29
N ARG A 27 14.68 -10.66 -2.38
CA ARG A 27 13.46 -10.74 -3.19
C ARG A 27 13.88 -10.43 -4.61
N HIS A 28 13.88 -11.46 -5.47
CA HIS A 28 13.91 -11.31 -6.93
C HIS A 28 13.25 -9.99 -7.33
N THR A 29 13.99 -9.11 -8.02
CA THR A 29 13.48 -7.85 -8.57
C THR A 29 12.16 -8.13 -9.27
N ARG A 30 11.06 -7.82 -8.60
CA ARG A 30 9.74 -7.81 -9.21
C ARG A 30 9.81 -6.66 -10.19
N SER A 31 9.91 -6.94 -11.49
CA SER A 31 9.71 -5.90 -12.49
C SER A 31 8.33 -5.32 -12.26
N TYR A 32 8.23 -4.11 -11.73
CA TYR A 32 6.94 -3.47 -11.41
C TYR A 32 6.27 -2.88 -12.65
N ASN A 33 6.89 -3.00 -13.83
CA ASN A 33 6.39 -2.46 -15.09
C ASN A 33 5.01 -3.01 -15.45
N HIS A 34 4.73 -4.27 -15.12
CA HIS A 34 3.42 -4.89 -15.36
C HIS A 34 2.30 -4.36 -14.45
N LEU A 35 2.64 -3.57 -13.42
CA LEU A 35 1.64 -2.93 -12.56
C LEU A 35 1.18 -1.59 -13.11
N GLU A 36 1.92 -0.99 -14.04
CA GLU A 36 1.51 0.28 -14.66
C GLU A 36 0.17 0.09 -15.38
N GLY A 37 -0.78 0.98 -15.10
CA GLY A 37 -2.15 0.86 -15.60
C GLY A 37 -3.03 -0.17 -14.87
N ASP A 38 -2.50 -0.96 -13.92
CA ASP A 38 -3.30 -1.89 -13.11
C ASP A 38 -4.29 -1.12 -12.25
N VAL A 39 -5.54 -1.60 -12.22
CA VAL A 39 -6.67 -0.98 -11.52
C VAL A 39 -7.21 -1.93 -10.46
N ARG A 40 -7.28 -1.46 -9.22
CA ARG A 40 -7.71 -2.26 -8.06
C ARG A 40 -8.77 -1.53 -7.26
N LEU A 41 -9.86 -2.22 -6.95
CA LEU A 41 -10.87 -1.72 -6.01
C LEU A 41 -10.53 -2.14 -4.59
N ARG A 42 -10.36 -1.16 -3.69
CA ARG A 42 -9.94 -1.38 -2.30
C ARG A 42 -10.62 -0.40 -1.35
N ARG A 43 -10.73 -0.78 -0.08
CA ARG A 43 -10.98 0.16 1.01
C ARG A 43 -9.67 0.42 1.73
N LEU A 44 -9.30 1.69 1.92
CA LEU A 44 -8.08 2.06 2.62
C LEU A 44 -8.38 2.18 4.12
N TYR A 45 -7.87 1.24 4.90
CA TYR A 45 -8.06 1.21 6.36
C TYR A 45 -6.82 1.77 7.07
N SER A 46 -7.01 2.87 7.78
CA SER A 46 -5.97 3.54 8.56
C SER A 46 -5.61 2.72 9.81
N ALA A 47 -4.36 2.87 10.28
CA ALA A 47 -3.92 2.38 11.58
C ALA A 47 -4.80 2.89 12.73
N ASN A 48 -5.36 4.10 12.58
CA ASN A 48 -6.29 4.72 13.54
C ASN A 48 -7.70 4.11 13.51
N LYS A 49 -7.91 3.02 12.77
CA LYS A 49 -9.14 2.23 12.70
C LYS A 49 -10.31 2.91 11.98
N PHE A 50 -10.01 3.65 10.92
CA PHE A 50 -10.99 4.28 10.03
C PHE A 50 -10.76 3.86 8.57
N PHE A 51 -11.83 3.67 7.81
CA PHE A 51 -11.78 3.63 6.35
C PHE A 51 -11.81 5.04 5.79
N LEU A 52 -10.89 5.36 4.88
CA LEU A 52 -10.89 6.61 4.14
C LEU A 52 -12.21 6.76 3.35
N CYS A 53 -12.82 7.94 3.39
CA CYS A 53 -13.96 8.29 2.54
C CYS A 53 -13.83 9.68 1.95
N ILE A 54 -14.43 9.87 0.76
CA ILE A 54 -14.53 11.17 0.08
C ILE A 54 -16.00 11.41 -0.23
N ASP A 55 -16.58 12.44 0.37
CA ASP A 55 -17.99 12.78 0.14
C ASP A 55 -18.20 13.53 -1.19
N LYS A 56 -19.46 13.80 -1.52
CA LYS A 56 -19.84 14.50 -2.77
C LYS A 56 -19.38 15.96 -2.80
N MET A 57 -19.09 16.56 -1.65
CA MET A 57 -18.56 17.92 -1.54
C MET A 57 -17.02 17.95 -1.68
N GLY A 58 -16.37 16.80 -1.74
CA GLY A 58 -14.92 16.68 -1.79
C GLY A 58 -14.24 16.76 -0.43
N LYS A 59 -14.99 16.65 0.67
CA LYS A 59 -14.39 16.50 2.00
C LYS A 59 -13.81 15.10 2.15
N VAL A 60 -12.59 15.02 2.64
CA VAL A 60 -11.90 13.76 2.97
C VAL A 60 -12.01 13.51 4.47
N ASP A 61 -12.48 12.34 4.85
CA ASP A 61 -12.70 11.96 6.26
C ASP A 61 -12.50 10.45 6.47
N GLY A 62 -12.76 9.96 7.68
CA GLY A 62 -12.71 8.55 8.06
C GLY A 62 -14.04 8.02 8.59
N THR A 63 -14.42 6.80 8.20
CA THR A 63 -15.60 6.09 8.72
C THR A 63 -15.24 4.74 9.33
N ARG A 64 -15.94 4.31 10.38
CA ARG A 64 -15.80 2.95 10.95
C ARG A 64 -16.73 1.93 10.26
N ARG A 65 -17.62 2.37 9.37
CA ARG A 65 -18.59 1.52 8.68
C ARG A 65 -17.90 0.74 7.56
N LYS A 66 -17.88 -0.60 7.68
CA LYS A 66 -17.17 -1.51 6.76
C LYS A 66 -17.67 -1.45 5.31
N ASN A 67 -18.97 -1.22 5.10
CA ASN A 67 -19.61 -1.25 3.78
C ASN A 67 -20.15 0.12 3.36
N TYR A 68 -19.49 1.21 3.77
CA TYR A 68 -19.87 2.54 3.33
C TYR A 68 -19.54 2.74 1.84
N ALA A 69 -20.46 3.31 1.07
CA ALA A 69 -20.28 3.47 -0.38
C ALA A 69 -19.09 4.39 -0.70
N ASP A 70 -18.98 5.50 0.04
CA ASP A 70 -17.93 6.51 -0.15
C ASP A 70 -16.54 6.06 0.34
N SER A 71 -16.40 4.84 0.88
CA SER A 71 -15.13 4.28 1.30
C SER A 71 -14.49 3.31 0.30
N LEU A 72 -15.15 3.02 -0.82
CA LEU A 72 -14.60 2.21 -1.89
C LEU A 72 -13.77 3.07 -2.85
N MET A 73 -12.50 2.71 -3.02
CA MET A 73 -11.53 3.46 -3.82
C MET A 73 -11.05 2.62 -5.00
N GLU A 74 -10.98 3.23 -6.18
CA GLU A 74 -10.20 2.76 -7.31
C GLU A 74 -8.75 3.24 -7.13
N ILE A 75 -7.82 2.30 -7.07
CA ILE A 75 -6.39 2.56 -7.04
C ILE A 75 -5.83 2.19 -8.41
N ARG A 76 -5.28 3.17 -9.11
CA ARG A 76 -4.65 2.98 -10.41
C ARG A 76 -3.17 3.29 -10.30
N SER A 77 -2.30 2.36 -10.71
CA SER A 77 -0.88 2.68 -10.86
C SER A 77 -0.67 3.55 -12.09
N VAL A 78 -0.04 4.70 -11.88
CA VAL A 78 0.29 5.67 -12.95
C VAL A 78 1.77 5.64 -13.31
N SER A 79 2.59 5.10 -12.41
CA SER A 79 4.02 4.84 -12.57
C SER A 79 4.45 3.87 -11.47
N VAL A 80 5.63 3.29 -11.58
CA VAL A 80 6.20 2.41 -10.55
C VAL A 80 6.26 3.15 -9.20
N GLY A 81 5.55 2.61 -8.20
CA GLY A 81 5.48 3.18 -6.86
C GLY A 81 4.52 4.38 -6.71
N VAL A 82 3.87 4.83 -7.78
CA VAL A 82 2.95 5.98 -7.75
C VAL A 82 1.55 5.54 -8.16
N VAL A 83 0.55 6.00 -7.39
CA VAL A 83 -0.85 5.67 -7.62
C VAL A 83 -1.74 6.91 -7.66
N ALA A 84 -2.75 6.88 -8.51
CA ALA A 84 -3.92 7.74 -8.40
C ALA A 84 -5.01 6.99 -7.63
N ILE A 85 -5.60 7.65 -6.64
CA ILE A 85 -6.67 7.09 -5.80
C ILE A 85 -7.94 7.88 -6.07
N LYS A 86 -9.00 7.19 -6.48
CA LYS A 86 -10.29 7.80 -6.87
C LYS A 86 -11.43 7.15 -6.10
N SER A 87 -12.33 7.94 -5.53
CA SER A 87 -13.57 7.41 -4.95
C SER A 87 -14.46 6.85 -6.05
N VAL A 88 -14.95 5.63 -5.87
CA VAL A 88 -15.85 4.98 -6.85
C VAL A 88 -17.22 5.65 -6.85
N SER A 89 -17.72 6.07 -5.68
CA SER A 89 -19.07 6.64 -5.55
C SER A 89 -19.18 8.07 -6.07
N THR A 90 -18.13 8.88 -5.88
CA THR A 90 -18.14 10.31 -6.24
C THR A 90 -17.32 10.65 -7.48
N GLY A 91 -16.42 9.76 -7.89
CA GLY A 91 -15.50 10.00 -8.98
C GLY A 91 -14.39 11.01 -8.67
N LEU A 92 -14.27 11.46 -7.42
CA LEU A 92 -13.25 12.42 -7.00
C LEU A 92 -11.92 11.72 -6.71
N TYR A 93 -10.83 12.34 -7.13
CA TYR A 93 -9.47 11.93 -6.81
C TYR A 93 -9.06 12.43 -5.43
N LEU A 94 -8.40 11.59 -4.64
CA LEU A 94 -7.73 12.03 -3.43
C LEU A 94 -6.55 12.93 -3.80
N ALA A 95 -6.55 14.16 -3.28
CA ALA A 95 -5.49 15.13 -3.47
C ALA A 95 -5.08 15.76 -2.14
N MET A 96 -3.90 16.36 -2.11
CA MET A 96 -3.38 17.10 -0.96
C MET A 96 -2.94 18.49 -1.40
N SER A 97 -3.34 19.52 -0.66
CA SER A 97 -2.92 20.89 -0.95
C SER A 97 -1.46 21.11 -0.51
N LYS A 98 -0.82 22.19 -0.98
CA LYS A 98 0.52 22.59 -0.53
C LYS A 98 0.61 22.84 0.99
N LYS A 99 -0.53 23.08 1.66
CA LYS A 99 -0.63 23.25 3.11
C LYS A 99 -0.81 21.93 3.87
N GLY A 100 -0.86 20.79 3.17
CA GLY A 100 -1.06 19.47 3.78
C GLY A 100 -2.53 19.08 4.00
N THR A 101 -3.49 19.85 3.49
CA THR A 101 -4.93 19.55 3.64
C THR A 101 -5.38 18.57 2.55
N LEU A 102 -5.99 17.46 2.95
CA LEU A 102 -6.60 16.51 2.02
C LEU A 102 -7.93 17.04 1.47
N PHE A 103 -8.17 16.84 0.18
CA PHE A 103 -9.43 17.20 -0.49
C PHE A 103 -9.69 16.29 -1.69
N GLY A 104 -10.95 16.26 -2.14
CA GLY A 104 -11.37 15.59 -3.37
C GLY A 104 -11.25 16.52 -4.58
N SER A 105 -10.55 16.08 -5.62
CA SER A 105 -10.38 16.81 -6.89
C SER A 105 -11.15 16.13 -8.03
N VAL A 106 -11.79 16.92 -8.90
CA VAL A 106 -12.46 16.40 -10.11
C VAL A 106 -11.44 15.90 -11.14
N ARG A 107 -10.22 16.47 -11.15
CA ARG A 107 -9.16 16.12 -12.09
C ARG A 107 -7.95 15.57 -11.34
N TYR A 108 -7.37 14.50 -11.88
CA TYR A 108 -6.05 14.07 -11.46
C TYR A 108 -5.03 15.13 -11.86
N ASN A 109 -4.20 15.56 -10.91
CA ASN A 109 -3.09 16.46 -11.14
C ASN A 109 -1.83 15.88 -10.46
N PRO A 110 -0.82 15.42 -11.22
CA PRO A 110 0.46 14.94 -10.69
C PRO A 110 1.42 16.06 -10.27
N SER A 111 1.04 17.32 -10.46
CA SER A 111 1.89 18.52 -10.36
C SER A 111 1.58 19.42 -9.16
#